data_AF-A0A127ER96-F1
#
_entry.id   AF-A0A127ER96-F1
#
_cell.length_a   1.000
_cell.length_b   1.000
_cell.length_c   1.000
_cell.angle_alpha   90.00
_cell.angle_beta   90.00
_cell.angle_gamma   90.00
#
_symmetry.space_group_name_H-M   'P 1'
#
loop_
_entity.id
_entity.type
_entity.pdbx_description
1 polymer ?
#
loop_
_entity_poly.entity_id
_entity_poly.type
_entity_poly.pdbx_seq_one_letter_code
_entity_poly.pdbx_strand_id
1 'polypeptide(L)'
;MQYLAASKGAAVHLPDGCRVLAAGETISFELPWAFAPLLARLDDSVDLPALKADLSEAGYEGFAVEGLEEPGHGQAFVLGAHIVHDPVGFRPYAADIPDIVKSFGGRFIARAGKVTPLSGAFVPERVVVIEFPTADDALRFYTSERYAPLLKIRLATTEARFMIMARSGELPAGVRAAAKAYLQRSA
;
A
#
# COMPACT_ATOMS: atom_id res chain seq x y z
N MET A 1 15.40 -7.62 -3.34
CA MET A 1 14.63 -6.39 -3.62
C MET A 1 13.76 -6.01 -2.44
N GLN A 2 13.71 -4.72 -2.09
CA GLN A 2 12.87 -4.16 -1.04
C GLN A 2 12.18 -2.88 -1.51
N TYR A 3 11.03 -2.61 -0.90
CA TYR A 3 10.24 -1.40 -1.11
C TYR A 3 10.08 -0.64 0.19
N LEU A 4 10.26 0.67 0.14
CA LEU A 4 9.97 1.60 1.22
C LEU A 4 8.54 2.13 1.05
N ALA A 5 7.73 2.01 2.10
CA ALA A 5 6.52 2.80 2.26
C ALA A 5 6.74 3.76 3.43
N ALA A 6 6.78 5.07 3.15
CA ALA A 6 7.09 6.10 4.14
C ALA A 6 6.15 7.30 4.07
N SER A 7 6.09 8.08 5.15
CA SER A 7 5.29 9.30 5.28
C SER A 7 5.86 10.49 4.51
N LYS A 8 5.10 11.60 4.49
CA LYS A 8 5.49 12.91 3.92
C LYS A 8 5.99 12.83 2.46
N GLY A 9 5.07 12.63 1.53
CA GLY A 9 5.32 12.56 0.07
C GLY A 9 6.13 13.72 -0.56
N ALA A 10 6.71 13.42 -1.73
CA ALA A 10 7.38 14.26 -2.74
C ALA A 10 8.50 15.24 -2.32
N ALA A 11 8.58 15.70 -1.07
CA ALA A 11 9.55 16.69 -0.59
C ALA A 11 10.82 16.07 0.03
N VAL A 12 11.07 14.78 -0.19
CA VAL A 12 12.13 14.02 0.48
C VAL A 12 13.37 13.93 -0.40
N HIS A 13 14.52 14.32 0.15
CA HIS A 13 15.79 13.81 -0.36
C HIS A 13 15.96 12.39 0.19
N LEU A 14 15.61 11.38 -0.61
CA LEU A 14 15.96 10.01 -0.28
C LEU A 14 17.46 9.81 -0.53
N PRO A 15 18.15 8.99 0.28
CA PRO A 15 19.55 8.68 0.05
C PRO A 15 19.75 7.94 -1.28
N ASP A 16 20.97 7.95 -1.78
CA ASP A 16 21.37 7.22 -2.98
C ASP A 16 20.96 5.74 -2.88
N GLY A 17 20.52 5.17 -4.02
CA GLY A 17 19.96 3.81 -4.07
C GLY A 17 18.48 3.71 -3.74
N CYS A 18 17.81 4.82 -3.39
CA CYS A 18 16.36 4.87 -3.27
C CYS A 18 15.72 5.47 -4.54
N ARG A 19 15.02 4.64 -5.31
CA ARG A 19 14.29 5.08 -6.51
C ARG A 19 12.81 5.26 -6.20
N VAL A 20 12.32 6.50 -6.25
CA VAL A 20 10.88 6.79 -6.09
C VAL A 20 10.07 6.12 -7.19
N LEU A 21 9.05 5.36 -6.78
CA LEU A 21 8.10 4.70 -7.67
C LEU A 21 6.80 5.45 -7.76
N ALA A 22 6.30 5.94 -6.62
CA ALA A 22 5.08 6.71 -6.55
C ALA A 22 5.09 7.73 -5.41
N ALA A 23 4.54 8.91 -5.70
CA ALA A 23 4.37 10.01 -4.74
C ALA A 23 3.17 10.90 -5.10
N GLY A 24 2.19 10.36 -5.83
CA GLY A 24 0.98 11.07 -6.22
C GLY A 24 -0.06 11.14 -5.10
N GLU A 25 -1.20 11.75 -5.42
CA GLU A 25 -2.35 11.86 -4.53
C GLU A 25 -2.83 10.48 -4.08
N THR A 26 -3.29 10.41 -2.84
CA THR A 26 -3.78 9.19 -2.21
C THR A 26 -5.17 9.35 -1.62
N ILE A 27 -5.90 8.24 -1.57
CA ILE A 27 -7.17 8.15 -0.86
C ILE A 27 -7.17 6.92 0.04
N SER A 28 -7.41 7.13 1.34
CA SER A 28 -7.52 6.05 2.33
C SER A 28 -8.94 5.51 2.34
N PHE A 29 -9.09 4.19 2.41
CA PHE A 29 -10.38 3.54 2.56
C PHE A 29 -10.64 2.98 3.96
N GLU A 30 -9.57 2.75 4.70
CA GLU A 30 -9.60 2.20 6.07
C GLU A 30 -8.81 3.14 6.99
N LEU A 31 -8.54 2.69 8.23
CA LEU A 31 -7.93 3.48 9.31
C LEU A 31 -6.93 4.52 8.79
N PRO A 32 -7.00 5.76 9.31
CA PRO A 32 -6.25 6.87 8.73
C PRO A 32 -4.77 6.52 8.66
N TRP A 33 -4.24 6.53 7.45
CA TRP A 33 -2.83 6.76 7.25
C TRP A 33 -2.58 8.21 7.66
N ALA A 34 -1.76 8.41 8.70
CA ALA A 34 -1.42 9.76 9.18
C ALA A 34 -0.63 10.58 8.14
N PHE A 35 -0.41 10.06 6.94
CA PHE A 35 0.51 10.62 5.97
C PHE A 35 0.21 10.22 4.52
N ALA A 36 0.42 11.17 3.61
CA ALA A 36 0.56 10.92 2.18
C ALA A 36 1.85 10.12 1.94
N PRO A 37 1.78 8.89 1.39
CA PRO A 37 2.94 8.02 1.35
C PRO A 37 3.78 8.23 0.09
N LEU A 38 5.08 8.05 0.30
CA LEU A 38 6.05 7.78 -0.72
C LEU A 38 6.20 6.27 -0.85
N LEU A 39 6.17 5.76 -2.08
CA LEU A 39 6.59 4.39 -2.40
C LEU A 39 7.91 4.46 -3.16
N ALA A 40 8.96 3.81 -2.67
CA ALA A 40 10.27 3.77 -3.32
C ALA A 40 10.82 2.34 -3.37
N ARG A 41 11.62 2.05 -4.40
CA ARG A 41 12.45 0.84 -4.53
C ARG A 41 13.79 1.10 -3.85
N LEU A 42 14.24 0.18 -3.01
CA LEU A 42 15.53 0.25 -2.31
C LEU A 42 16.56 -0.68 -2.95
N ASP A 43 17.60 -0.17 -3.56
CA ASP A 43 18.68 -0.99 -4.10
C ASP A 43 19.36 -1.81 -3.00
N ASP A 44 20.01 -2.92 -3.37
CA ASP A 44 20.59 -3.85 -2.40
C ASP A 44 21.78 -3.23 -1.62
N SER A 45 22.27 -2.06 -2.05
CA SER A 45 23.31 -1.28 -1.37
C SER A 45 22.78 -0.37 -0.26
N VAL A 46 21.46 -0.23 -0.10
CA VAL A 46 20.88 0.67 0.91
C VAL A 46 21.08 0.10 2.32
N ASP A 47 21.75 0.86 3.18
CA ASP A 47 21.88 0.56 4.60
C ASP A 47 20.58 0.92 5.33
N LEU A 48 19.80 -0.10 5.71
CA LEU A 48 18.52 0.08 6.39
C LEU A 48 18.66 0.76 7.78
N PRO A 49 19.62 0.38 8.65
CA PRO A 49 19.91 1.14 9.87
C PRO A 49 20.17 2.64 9.63
N ALA A 50 20.98 3.00 8.63
CA ALA A 50 21.25 4.41 8.31
C ALA A 50 19.99 5.11 7.79
N LEU A 51 19.29 4.51 6.82
CA LEU A 51 18.02 5.02 6.32
C LEU A 51 16.99 5.21 7.45
N LYS A 52 16.94 4.29 8.41
CA LYS A 52 16.08 4.41 9.59
C LYS A 52 16.44 5.65 10.42
N ALA A 53 17.72 5.92 10.65
CA ALA A 53 18.16 7.10 11.39
C ALA A 53 17.73 8.38 10.66
N ASP A 54 18.01 8.47 9.35
CA ASP A 54 17.66 9.63 8.52
C ASP A 54 16.16 9.90 8.50
N LEU A 55 15.35 8.85 8.29
CA LEU A 55 13.88 8.96 8.32
C LEU A 55 13.38 9.38 9.70
N SER A 56 13.95 8.85 10.77
CA SER A 56 13.56 9.22 12.14
C SER A 56 13.87 10.68 12.44
N GLU A 57 15.08 11.15 12.08
CA GLU A 57 15.51 12.54 12.27
C GLU A 57 14.63 13.52 11.49
N ALA A 58 14.29 13.18 10.25
CA ALA A 58 13.42 14.01 9.43
C ALA A 58 11.91 13.85 9.79
N GLY A 59 11.60 13.07 10.83
CA GLY A 59 10.25 12.86 11.35
C GLY A 59 9.34 12.14 10.36
N TYR A 60 9.89 11.20 9.60
CA TYR A 60 9.16 10.27 8.76
C TYR A 60 8.69 9.08 9.58
N GLU A 61 7.63 8.44 9.13
CA GLU A 61 7.14 7.14 9.61
C GLU A 61 7.14 6.20 8.42
N GLY A 62 7.41 4.92 8.63
CA GLY A 62 7.44 3.98 7.53
C GLY A 62 8.15 2.68 7.85
N PHE A 63 8.14 1.81 6.86
CA PHE A 63 8.73 0.49 6.93
C PHE A 63 9.23 0.09 5.55
N ALA A 64 10.27 -0.75 5.54
CA ALA A 64 10.65 -1.50 4.36
C ALA A 64 9.88 -2.82 4.31
N VAL A 65 9.52 -3.26 3.11
CA VAL A 65 8.90 -4.56 2.85
C VAL A 65 9.68 -5.29 1.77
N GLU A 66 9.91 -6.58 1.95
CA GLU A 66 10.47 -7.42 0.89
C GLU A 66 9.54 -7.47 -0.34
N GLY A 67 10.14 -7.24 -1.50
CA GLY A 67 9.46 -7.27 -2.78
C GLY A 67 9.44 -8.66 -3.42
N LEU A 68 8.46 -8.87 -4.29
CA LEU A 68 8.32 -10.06 -5.14
C LEU A 68 8.84 -9.80 -6.56
N GLU A 69 8.43 -8.68 -7.15
CA GLU A 69 8.69 -8.35 -8.54
C GLU A 69 8.93 -6.85 -8.68
N GLU A 70 9.70 -6.42 -9.69
CA GLU A 70 9.85 -5.01 -10.05
C GLU A 70 8.52 -4.42 -10.57
N PRO A 71 8.19 -3.16 -10.26
CA PRO A 71 7.03 -2.48 -10.82
C PRO A 71 7.21 -2.28 -12.33
N GLY A 72 6.09 -2.27 -13.04
CA GLY A 72 6.00 -2.03 -14.47
C GLY A 72 5.61 -0.57 -14.71
N HIS A 73 4.72 -0.39 -15.70
CA HIS A 73 4.27 0.92 -16.15
C HIS A 73 2.87 1.31 -15.62
N GLY A 74 2.35 0.61 -14.62
CA GLY A 74 1.02 0.88 -14.06
C GLY A 74 0.99 2.25 -13.38
N GLN A 75 -0.11 2.98 -13.48
CA GLN A 75 -0.22 4.37 -13.03
C GLN A 75 -0.80 4.52 -11.62
N ALA A 76 -1.13 3.42 -10.95
CA ALA A 76 -1.62 3.44 -9.58
C ALA A 76 -1.09 2.28 -8.75
N PHE A 77 -1.06 2.50 -7.44
CA PHE A 77 -0.68 1.51 -6.46
C PHE A 77 -1.74 1.40 -5.37
N VAL A 78 -1.91 0.18 -4.86
CA VAL A 78 -2.63 -0.10 -3.62
C VAL A 78 -1.62 -0.51 -2.57
N LEU A 79 -1.74 0.09 -1.38
CA LEU A 79 -1.00 -0.32 -0.20
C LEU A 79 -1.98 -0.80 0.87
N GLY A 80 -1.76 -2.01 1.36
CA GLY A 80 -2.50 -2.58 2.49
C GLY A 80 -1.54 -3.08 3.56
N ALA A 81 -1.65 -2.56 4.77
CA ALA A 81 -0.83 -2.94 5.91
C ALA A 81 -1.73 -3.49 7.02
N HIS A 82 -1.42 -4.69 7.51
CA HIS A 82 -2.33 -5.50 8.34
C HIS A 82 -1.64 -5.97 9.61
N ILE A 83 -2.41 -5.99 10.70
CA ILE A 83 -2.17 -6.76 11.91
C ILE A 83 -3.24 -7.86 11.93
N VAL A 84 -2.84 -9.12 11.95
CA VAL A 84 -3.77 -10.26 11.82
C VAL A 84 -4.06 -10.86 13.19
N HIS A 85 -5.23 -10.55 13.74
CA HIS A 85 -5.64 -11.07 15.05
C HIS A 85 -6.40 -12.41 14.97
N ASP A 86 -6.85 -12.83 13.78
CA ASP A 86 -7.36 -14.19 13.54
C ASP A 86 -6.71 -14.82 12.28
N PRO A 87 -5.56 -15.48 12.44
CA PRO A 87 -4.86 -16.11 11.33
C PRO A 87 -5.61 -17.28 10.68
N VAL A 88 -6.55 -17.93 11.38
CA VAL A 88 -7.31 -19.06 10.86
C VAL A 88 -8.46 -18.56 10.00
N GLY A 89 -9.24 -17.59 10.52
CA GLY A 89 -10.31 -16.93 9.78
C GLY A 89 -9.83 -16.12 8.57
N PHE A 90 -8.58 -15.65 8.59
CA PHE A 90 -7.98 -14.90 7.47
C PHE A 90 -7.60 -15.78 6.25
N ARG A 91 -7.51 -17.11 6.42
CA ARG A 91 -7.02 -18.01 5.35
C ARG A 91 -7.84 -17.96 4.06
N PRO A 92 -9.19 -17.97 4.08
CA PRO A 92 -9.98 -17.90 2.85
C PRO A 92 -9.71 -16.61 2.07
N TYR A 93 -9.61 -15.47 2.77
CA TYR A 93 -9.19 -14.21 2.14
C TYR A 93 -7.84 -14.34 1.45
N ALA A 94 -6.84 -14.88 2.16
CA ALA A 94 -5.48 -15.01 1.64
C ALA A 94 -5.39 -15.95 0.43
N ALA A 95 -6.25 -16.97 0.36
CA ALA A 95 -6.32 -17.92 -0.75
C ALA A 95 -6.90 -17.29 -2.02
N ASP A 96 -8.02 -16.55 -1.89
CA ASP A 96 -8.81 -16.12 -3.06
C ASP A 96 -8.40 -14.73 -3.59
N ILE A 97 -7.78 -13.89 -2.75
CA ILE A 97 -7.43 -12.52 -3.14
C ILE A 97 -6.55 -12.41 -4.40
N PRO A 98 -5.60 -13.33 -4.71
CA PRO A 98 -4.77 -13.20 -5.90
C PRO A 98 -5.55 -13.19 -7.21
N ASP A 99 -6.53 -14.09 -7.33
CA ASP A 99 -7.32 -14.23 -8.56
C ASP A 99 -8.25 -13.04 -8.77
N ILE A 100 -8.79 -12.50 -7.68
CA ILE A 100 -9.59 -11.26 -7.73
C ILE A 100 -8.71 -10.11 -8.20
N VAL A 101 -7.58 -9.85 -7.54
CA VAL A 101 -6.67 -8.76 -7.90
C VAL A 101 -6.23 -8.86 -9.37
N LYS A 102 -5.82 -10.05 -9.82
CA LYS A 102 -5.43 -10.30 -11.20
C LYS A 102 -6.55 -10.00 -12.20
N SER A 103 -7.81 -10.28 -11.86
CA SER A 103 -8.94 -10.01 -12.74
C SER A 103 -9.23 -8.52 -12.97
N PHE A 104 -8.69 -7.64 -12.13
CA PHE A 104 -8.72 -6.18 -12.31
C PHE A 104 -7.39 -5.64 -12.86
N GLY A 105 -6.51 -6.50 -13.37
CA GLY A 105 -5.20 -6.12 -13.90
C GLY A 105 -4.16 -5.79 -12.83
N GLY A 106 -4.47 -6.03 -11.55
CA GLY A 106 -3.54 -5.79 -10.45
C GLY A 106 -2.42 -6.83 -10.42
N ARG A 107 -1.22 -6.37 -10.07
CA ARG A 107 -0.03 -7.23 -9.90
C ARG A 107 0.63 -6.97 -8.56
N PHE A 108 0.86 -8.02 -7.78
CA PHE A 108 1.57 -7.90 -6.51
C PHE A 108 3.05 -7.63 -6.78
N ILE A 109 3.54 -6.48 -6.32
CA ILE A 109 4.99 -6.19 -6.28
C ILE A 109 5.56 -6.47 -4.89
N ALA A 110 4.72 -6.49 -3.84
CA ALA A 110 5.05 -7.02 -2.52
C ALA A 110 3.82 -7.72 -1.92
N ARG A 111 4.01 -8.87 -1.26
CA ARG A 111 2.90 -9.60 -0.62
C ARG A 111 3.40 -10.41 0.56
N ALA A 112 3.13 -9.93 1.78
CA ALA A 112 3.52 -10.61 3.02
C ALA A 112 5.02 -10.94 3.12
N GLY A 113 5.87 -10.15 2.46
CA GLY A 113 7.31 -10.20 2.67
C GLY A 113 7.66 -9.68 4.06
N LYS A 114 8.90 -9.95 4.51
CA LYS A 114 9.39 -9.45 5.80
C LYS A 114 9.22 -7.93 5.86
N VAL A 115 8.60 -7.45 6.93
CA VAL A 115 8.46 -6.02 7.24
C VAL A 115 9.58 -5.62 8.19
N THR A 116 10.34 -4.60 7.82
CA THR A 116 11.37 -3.99 8.66
C THR A 116 10.88 -2.60 9.07
N PRO A 117 10.49 -2.39 10.34
CA PRO A 117 10.06 -1.09 10.83
C PRO A 117 11.22 -0.10 10.81
N LEU A 118 11.00 1.06 10.19
CA LEU A 118 12.01 2.11 10.15
C LEU A 118 11.67 3.18 11.19
N SER A 119 10.47 3.76 11.14
CA SER A 119 10.04 4.79 12.08
C SER A 119 8.51 4.83 12.23
N GLY A 120 8.01 5.45 13.30
CA GLY A 120 6.59 5.52 13.64
C GLY A 120 6.10 4.40 14.55
N ALA A 121 4.91 4.59 15.13
CA ALA A 121 4.34 3.67 16.12
C ALA A 121 3.62 2.46 15.49
N PHE A 122 3.16 2.58 14.24
CA PHE A 122 2.43 1.51 13.57
C PHE A 122 3.38 0.51 12.92
N VAL A 123 3.35 -0.73 13.40
CA VAL A 123 4.18 -1.83 12.90
C VAL A 123 3.26 -2.94 12.37
N PRO A 124 3.03 -3.02 11.05
CA PRO A 124 2.21 -4.09 10.49
C PRO A 124 2.98 -5.41 10.47
N GLU A 125 2.26 -6.51 10.65
CA GLU A 125 2.80 -7.86 10.48
C GLU A 125 2.93 -8.22 9.00
N ARG A 126 2.05 -7.65 8.18
CA ARG A 126 1.95 -7.95 6.76
C ARG A 126 1.67 -6.69 5.95
N VAL A 127 2.47 -6.49 4.91
CA VAL A 127 2.25 -5.44 3.92
C VAL A 127 2.02 -6.08 2.56
N VAL A 128 1.08 -5.51 1.80
CA VAL A 128 0.88 -5.79 0.38
C VAL A 128 1.01 -4.50 -0.40
N VAL A 129 1.70 -4.57 -1.53
CA VAL A 129 1.77 -3.49 -2.50
C VAL A 129 1.40 -4.07 -3.86
N ILE A 130 0.37 -3.50 -4.46
CA ILE A 130 -0.20 -3.96 -5.72
C ILE A 130 -0.14 -2.82 -6.71
N GLU A 131 0.45 -3.06 -7.87
CA GLU A 131 0.44 -2.13 -9.00
C GLU A 131 -0.79 -2.39 -9.87
N PHE A 132 -1.49 -1.33 -10.27
CA PHE A 132 -2.61 -1.37 -11.20
C PHE A 132 -2.31 -0.51 -12.44
N PRO A 133 -2.89 -0.84 -13.61
CA PRO A 133 -2.74 -0.03 -14.81
C PRO A 133 -3.21 1.41 -14.59
N THR A 134 -4.36 1.59 -13.93
CA THR A 134 -4.94 2.89 -13.60
C THR A 134 -5.52 2.92 -12.18
N ALA A 135 -5.77 4.12 -11.66
CA ALA A 135 -6.45 4.27 -10.37
C ALA A 135 -7.94 3.85 -10.43
N ASP A 136 -8.55 3.88 -11.63
CA ASP A 136 -9.90 3.36 -11.84
C ASP A 136 -9.95 1.84 -11.66
N ASP A 137 -8.96 1.11 -12.19
CA ASP A 137 -8.85 -0.34 -12.00
C ASP A 137 -8.71 -0.70 -10.51
N ALA A 138 -7.86 0.04 -9.78
CA ALA A 138 -7.69 -0.13 -8.34
C ALA A 138 -9.00 0.14 -7.56
N LEU A 139 -9.74 1.18 -7.95
CA LEU A 139 -11.02 1.52 -7.33
C LEU A 139 -12.09 0.46 -7.65
N ARG A 140 -12.17 0.01 -8.90
CA ARG A 140 -13.08 -1.05 -9.33
C ARG A 140 -12.80 -2.35 -8.61
N PHE A 141 -11.53 -2.69 -8.38
CA PHE A 141 -11.16 -3.81 -7.52
C PHE A 141 -11.77 -3.66 -6.11
N TYR A 142 -11.45 -2.56 -5.43
CA TYR A 142 -11.84 -2.37 -4.02
C TYR A 142 -13.35 -2.28 -3.81
N THR A 143 -14.07 -1.71 -4.79
CA THR A 143 -15.52 -1.50 -4.71
C THR A 143 -16.33 -2.60 -5.38
N SER A 144 -15.70 -3.67 -5.87
CA SER A 144 -16.39 -4.74 -6.59
C SER A 144 -17.22 -5.65 -5.69
N GLU A 145 -18.34 -6.13 -6.24
CA GLU A 145 -19.13 -7.21 -5.64
C GLU A 145 -18.34 -8.50 -5.45
N ARG A 146 -17.34 -8.75 -6.30
CA ARG A 146 -16.43 -9.91 -6.19
C ARG A 146 -15.53 -9.79 -4.97
N TYR A 147 -15.03 -8.60 -4.67
CA TYR A 147 -14.15 -8.38 -3.52
C TYR A 147 -14.92 -8.20 -2.21
N ALA A 148 -16.16 -7.72 -2.24
CA ALA A 148 -16.94 -7.41 -1.04
C ALA A 148 -17.05 -8.56 -0.01
N PRO A 149 -17.25 -9.84 -0.39
CA PRO A 149 -17.22 -10.96 0.57
C PRO A 149 -15.86 -11.16 1.23
N LEU A 150 -14.76 -11.03 0.47
CA LEU A 150 -13.40 -11.15 1.00
C LEU A 150 -13.04 -9.97 1.90
N LEU A 151 -13.48 -8.76 1.54
CA LEU A 151 -13.30 -7.57 2.37
C LEU A 151 -13.92 -7.77 3.75
N LYS A 152 -15.12 -8.36 3.84
CA LYS A 152 -15.75 -8.68 5.14
C LYS A 152 -14.89 -9.61 5.99
N ILE A 153 -14.33 -10.66 5.39
CA ILE A 153 -13.41 -11.58 6.10
C ILE A 153 -12.20 -10.80 6.61
N ARG A 154 -11.58 -9.98 5.75
CA ARG A 154 -10.39 -9.21 6.13
C ARG A 154 -10.68 -8.22 7.26
N LEU A 155 -11.77 -7.47 7.19
CA LEU A 155 -12.15 -6.52 8.23
C LEU A 155 -12.46 -7.22 9.56
N ALA A 156 -13.00 -8.44 9.53
CA ALA A 156 -13.31 -9.21 10.73
C ALA A 156 -12.11 -9.91 11.37
N THR A 157 -10.98 -10.01 10.66
CA THR A 157 -9.82 -10.83 11.07
C THR A 157 -8.52 -10.03 11.17
N THR A 158 -8.55 -8.77 10.74
CA THR A 158 -7.40 -7.87 10.73
C THR A 158 -7.77 -6.46 11.17
N GLU A 159 -6.82 -5.80 11.83
CA GLU A 159 -6.75 -4.35 11.85
C GLU A 159 -5.87 -3.92 10.67
N ALA A 160 -6.41 -3.10 9.78
CA ALA A 160 -5.72 -2.76 8.54
C ALA A 160 -5.80 -1.27 8.21
N ARG A 161 -4.73 -0.80 7.57
CA ARG A 161 -4.72 0.46 6.85
C ARG A 161 -4.65 0.15 5.35
N PHE A 162 -5.50 0.81 4.56
CA PHE A 162 -5.61 0.55 3.12
C PHE A 162 -5.80 1.86 2.34
N MET A 163 -5.08 2.00 1.23
CA MET A 163 -5.19 3.18 0.36
C MET A 163 -4.91 2.87 -1.11
N ILE A 164 -5.42 3.75 -1.97
CA ILE A 164 -5.05 3.87 -3.38
C ILE A 164 -4.17 5.11 -3.54
N MET A 165 -3.11 4.99 -4.34
CA MET A 165 -2.13 6.03 -4.64
C MET A 165 -1.94 6.16 -6.14
N ALA A 166 -1.96 7.39 -6.66
CA ALA A 166 -1.50 7.67 -8.01
C ALA A 166 0.04 7.56 -8.07
N ARG A 167 0.59 7.02 -9.16
CA ARG A 167 2.03 7.02 -9.39
C ARG A 167 2.60 8.44 -9.25
N SER A 168 1.94 9.41 -9.85
CA SER A 168 2.32 10.82 -9.82
C SER A 168 1.09 11.70 -10.01
N GLY A 169 1.17 12.94 -9.52
CA GLY A 169 0.10 13.92 -9.70
C GLY A 169 -1.18 13.51 -8.97
N GLU A 170 -2.29 14.03 -9.47
CA GLU A 170 -3.60 13.83 -8.88
C GLU A 170 -4.27 12.51 -9.30
N LEU A 171 -5.11 11.96 -8.42
CA LEU A 171 -6.05 10.92 -8.78
C LEU A 171 -7.12 11.49 -9.73
N PRO A 172 -7.60 10.73 -10.72
CA PRO A 172 -8.66 11.21 -11.60
C PRO A 172 -9.89 11.69 -10.82
N ALA A 173 -10.49 12.81 -11.22
CA ALA A 173 -11.62 13.40 -10.51
C ALA A 173 -12.80 12.43 -10.31
N GLY A 174 -13.07 11.56 -11.31
CA GLY A 174 -14.07 10.50 -11.21
C GLY A 174 -13.75 9.46 -10.13
N VAL A 175 -12.48 9.07 -10.01
CA VAL A 175 -12.01 8.14 -8.96
C VAL A 175 -12.20 8.76 -7.58
N ARG A 176 -11.82 10.03 -7.41
CA ARG A 176 -12.03 10.76 -6.14
C ARG A 176 -13.51 10.81 -5.75
N ALA A 177 -14.38 11.19 -6.69
CA ALA A 177 -15.81 11.29 -6.45
C ALA A 177 -16.44 9.94 -6.09
N ALA A 178 -16.11 8.88 -6.83
CA ALA A 178 -16.63 7.55 -6.61
C ALA A 178 -16.12 6.93 -5.28
N ALA A 179 -14.84 7.13 -4.96
CA ALA A 179 -14.28 6.70 -3.68
C ALA A 179 -14.95 7.42 -2.49
N LYS A 180 -15.15 8.74 -2.58
CA LYS A 180 -15.89 9.50 -1.56
C LYS A 180 -17.32 8.96 -1.37
N ALA A 181 -18.04 8.71 -2.46
CA ALA A 181 -19.39 8.15 -2.41
C ALA A 181 -19.42 6.72 -1.82
N TYR A 182 -18.39 5.91 -2.08
CA TYR A 182 -18.26 4.59 -1.45
C TYR A 182 -18.07 4.70 0.07
N LEU A 183 -17.16 5.56 0.53
CA LEU A 183 -16.86 5.75 1.95
C LEU A 183 -18.06 6.27 2.73
N GLN A 184 -18.83 7.20 2.14
CA GLN A 184 -20.04 7.74 2.76
C GLN A 184 -21.16 6.70 2.96
N ARG A 185 -21.20 5.64 2.15
CA ARG A 185 -22.20 4.56 2.26
C ARG A 185 -21.78 3.45 3.23
N SER A 186 -20.49 3.41 3.57
CA SER A 186 -19.88 2.34 4.36
C SER A 186 -19.57 2.76 5.80
N ALA A 187 -19.80 4.03 6.13
CA ALA A 187 -19.70 4.62 7.47
C ALA A 187 -21.04 4.53 8.20
#